data_AF-A0A373BHS6-F1
#
_entry.id   AF-A0A373BHS6-F1
#
_cell.length_a   1.000
_cell.length_b   1.000
_cell.length_c   1.000
_cell.angle_alpha   90.00
_cell.angle_beta   90.00
_cell.angle_gamma   90.00
#
_symmetry.space_group_name_H-M   'P 1'
#
loop_
_entity.id
_entity.type
_entity.pdbx_description
1 polymer ?
#
loop_
_entity_poly.entity_id
_entity_poly.type
_entity_poly.pdbx_seq_one_letter_code
_entity_poly.pdbx_strand_id
1 'polypeptide(L)'
;MYESDDKMVSHPSHYQSETGLEVIDVIEAFTFDLKGIEATDTGNIIKYACRWKNKNGIQDLKKIMWYTQHLIEHLEKKEKIEEENN
;
A
#
# COMPACT_ATOMS: atom_id res chain seq x y z
N MET A 1 5.96 0.52 -19.51
CA MET A 1 6.70 0.15 -18.29
C MET A 1 7.90 -0.70 -18.70
N TYR A 2 8.91 -0.89 -17.85
CA TYR A 2 9.98 -1.85 -18.14
C TYR A 2 9.43 -3.28 -18.04
N GLU A 3 9.67 -4.10 -19.06
CA GLU A 3 9.27 -5.51 -19.08
C GLU A 3 10.49 -6.41 -18.98
N SER A 4 10.50 -7.26 -17.95
CA SER A 4 11.56 -8.23 -17.66
C SER A 4 11.22 -9.60 -18.25
N ASP A 5 12.23 -10.31 -18.77
CA ASP A 5 12.08 -11.73 -19.13
C ASP A 5 11.72 -12.59 -17.90
N ASP A 6 12.15 -12.17 -16.70
CA ASP A 6 11.66 -12.73 -15.44
C ASP A 6 10.32 -12.11 -15.05
N LYS A 7 9.22 -12.85 -15.29
CA LYS A 7 7.87 -12.43 -14.92
C LYS A 7 7.70 -12.09 -13.45
N MET A 8 8.52 -12.63 -12.54
CA MET A 8 8.42 -12.29 -11.12
C MET A 8 8.85 -10.85 -10.83
N VAL A 9 9.53 -10.19 -11.78
CA VAL A 9 9.90 -8.77 -11.70
C VAL A 9 8.74 -7.87 -12.14
N SER A 10 8.18 -8.10 -13.32
CA SER A 10 7.15 -7.22 -13.91
C SER A 10 5.71 -7.62 -13.53
N HIS A 11 5.45 -8.93 -13.41
CA HIS A 11 4.12 -9.52 -13.25
C HIS A 11 4.07 -10.66 -12.20
N PRO A 12 4.55 -10.42 -10.97
CA PRO A 12 4.50 -11.41 -9.89
C PRO A 12 3.07 -11.87 -9.58
N SER A 13 2.83 -13.19 -9.64
CA SER A 13 1.49 -13.79 -9.46
C SER A 13 0.79 -13.43 -8.14
N HIS A 14 1.55 -13.18 -7.07
CA HIS A 14 1.01 -12.77 -5.77
C HIS A 14 0.55 -11.29 -5.73
N TYR A 15 0.64 -10.58 -6.85
CA TYR A 15 0.13 -9.23 -7.08
C TYR A 15 -0.88 -9.16 -8.22
N GLN A 16 -1.35 -10.31 -8.72
CA GLN A 16 -2.37 -10.39 -9.76
C GLN A 16 -3.62 -11.06 -9.22
N SER A 17 -4.78 -10.47 -9.53
CA SER A 17 -6.08 -11.10 -9.27
C SER A 17 -6.42 -12.15 -10.34
N GLU A 18 -7.44 -12.97 -10.07
CA GLU A 18 -7.94 -13.96 -11.03
C GLU A 18 -8.50 -13.32 -12.32
N THR A 19 -8.89 -12.04 -12.26
CA THR A 19 -9.41 -11.28 -13.41
C THR A 19 -8.34 -10.51 -14.16
N GLY A 20 -7.06 -10.61 -13.75
CA GLY A 20 -5.94 -9.92 -14.39
C GLY A 20 -5.68 -8.49 -13.90
N LEU A 21 -6.47 -7.97 -12.93
CA LEU A 21 -6.17 -6.70 -12.27
C LEU A 21 -4.90 -6.83 -11.42
N GLU A 22 -3.96 -5.90 -11.60
CA GLU A 22 -2.72 -5.88 -10.82
C GLU A 22 -2.83 -4.95 -9.62
N VAL A 23 -2.13 -5.33 -8.55
CA VAL A 23 -2.09 -4.53 -7.31
C VAL A 23 -1.46 -3.15 -7.53
N ILE A 24 -0.56 -3.01 -8.51
CA ILE A 24 0.04 -1.71 -8.84
C ILE A 24 -0.99 -0.74 -9.42
N ASP A 25 -1.91 -1.21 -10.27
CA ASP A 25 -3.00 -0.40 -10.82
C ASP A 25 -3.92 0.10 -9.70
N VAL A 26 -4.20 -0.76 -8.72
CA VAL A 26 -5.01 -0.40 -7.56
C VAL A 26 -4.30 0.64 -6.70
N ILE A 27 -3.00 0.46 -6.43
CA ILE A 27 -2.22 1.45 -5.67
C ILE A 27 -2.23 2.80 -6.39
N GLU A 28 -1.93 2.82 -7.69
CA GLU A 28 -1.94 4.06 -8.48
C GLU A 28 -3.29 4.79 -8.41
N ALA A 29 -4.39 4.05 -8.58
CA ALA A 29 -5.74 4.62 -8.56
C ALA A 29 -6.15 5.19 -7.19
N PHE A 30 -5.74 4.56 -6.08
CA PHE A 30 -6.15 4.97 -4.73
C PHE A 30 -5.14 5.88 -4.01
N THR A 31 -3.96 6.12 -4.59
CA THR A 31 -2.96 7.04 -4.00
C THR A 31 -2.64 8.24 -4.90
N PHE A 32 -3.42 8.51 -5.95
CA PHE A 32 -3.07 9.51 -6.98
C PHE A 32 -2.90 10.94 -6.45
N ASP A 33 -3.64 11.33 -5.41
CA ASP A 33 -3.62 12.65 -4.78
C ASP A 33 -2.92 12.67 -3.42
N LEU A 34 -2.62 11.49 -2.86
CA LEU A 34 -1.89 11.35 -1.61
C LEU A 34 -0.41 11.70 -1.79
N LYS A 35 0.22 12.19 -0.72
CA LYS A 35 1.64 12.57 -0.72
C LYS A 35 2.37 12.05 0.50
N GLY A 36 3.69 11.87 0.38
CA GLY A 36 4.54 11.50 1.51
C GLY A 36 4.10 10.23 2.23
N ILE A 37 3.88 10.34 3.54
CA ILE A 37 3.47 9.22 4.40
C ILE A 37 2.08 8.71 4.02
N GLU A 38 1.14 9.60 3.70
CA GLU A 38 -0.22 9.23 3.31
C GLU A 38 -0.20 8.28 2.09
N ALA A 39 0.57 8.62 1.05
CA ALA A 39 0.72 7.77 -0.14
C ALA A 39 1.46 6.46 0.16
N THR A 40 2.57 6.54 0.90
CA THR A 40 3.44 5.39 1.16
C THR A 40 2.73 4.33 2.00
N ASP A 41 2.06 4.75 3.07
CA ASP A 41 1.38 3.85 3.98
C ASP A 41 0.13 3.26 3.33
N THR A 42 -0.66 4.09 2.63
CA THR A 42 -1.84 3.62 1.90
C THR A 42 -1.46 2.60 0.83
N GLY A 43 -0.41 2.86 0.04
CA GLY A 43 0.08 1.91 -0.96
C GLY A 43 0.55 0.59 -0.32
N ASN A 44 1.24 0.65 0.83
CA ASN A 44 1.66 -0.55 1.54
C ASN A 44 0.47 -1.35 2.12
N ILE A 45 -0.53 -0.67 2.68
CA ILE A 45 -1.75 -1.29 3.20
C ILE A 45 -2.45 -2.07 2.08
N ILE A 46 -2.69 -1.43 0.92
CA ILE A 46 -3.29 -2.07 -0.26
C ILE A 46 -2.44 -3.26 -0.72
N LYS A 47 -1.13 -3.04 -0.86
CA LYS A 47 -0.16 -4.06 -1.28
C LYS A 47 -0.26 -5.33 -0.44
N TYR A 48 -0.33 -5.20 0.88
CA TYR A 48 -0.39 -6.36 1.78
C TYR A 48 -1.79 -6.97 1.85
N ALA A 49 -2.84 -6.16 1.77
CA ALA A 49 -4.23 -6.63 1.72
C ALA A 49 -4.49 -7.52 0.49
N CYS A 50 -3.90 -7.20 -0.67
CA CYS A 50 -4.04 -8.02 -1.86
C CYS A 50 -3.09 -9.24 -1.89
N ARG A 51 -1.96 -9.18 -1.18
CA ARG A 51 -0.89 -10.20 -1.26
C ARG A 51 -0.97 -11.30 -0.21
N TRP A 52 -1.52 -11.03 0.99
CA TRP A 52 -1.27 -11.85 2.18
C TRP A 52 -1.50 -13.35 1.95
N LYS A 53 -2.61 -13.72 1.30
CA LYS A 53 -2.99 -15.13 1.09
C LYS A 53 -1.99 -15.89 0.21
N ASN A 54 -1.35 -15.19 -0.72
CA ASN A 54 -0.53 -15.76 -1.78
C ASN A 54 0.99 -15.67 -1.51
N LYS A 55 1.43 -15.06 -0.39
CA LYS A 55 2.86 -14.93 -0.06
C LYS A 55 3.21 -15.18 1.40
N ASN A 56 2.75 -14.34 2.33
CA ASN A 56 3.26 -14.35 3.72
C ASN A 56 2.20 -14.55 4.81
N GLY A 57 0.94 -14.80 4.45
CA GLY A 57 -0.16 -15.06 5.39
C GLY A 57 -0.29 -13.97 6.46
N ILE A 58 -0.35 -14.42 7.71
CA ILE A 58 -0.52 -13.56 8.89
C ILE A 58 0.55 -12.46 8.99
N GLN A 59 1.76 -12.69 8.49
CA GLN A 59 2.81 -11.67 8.57
C GLN A 59 2.43 -10.40 7.78
N ASP A 60 1.78 -10.56 6.62
CA ASP A 60 1.32 -9.40 5.85
C ASP A 60 0.13 -8.73 6.53
N LEU A 61 -0.75 -9.48 7.21
CA LEU A 61 -1.82 -8.88 8.02
C LEU A 61 -1.25 -8.04 9.18
N LYS A 62 -0.17 -8.49 9.83
CA LYS A 62 0.53 -7.70 10.84
C LYS A 62 1.18 -6.44 10.25
N LYS A 63 1.67 -6.50 9.01
CA LYS A 63 2.18 -5.31 8.31
C LYS A 63 1.05 -4.31 8.03
N ILE A 64 -0.14 -4.78 7.64
CA ILE A 64 -1.32 -3.90 7.50
C ILE A 64 -1.57 -3.14 8.80
N MET A 65 -1.66 -3.85 9.94
CA MET A 65 -1.85 -3.21 11.25
C MET A 65 -0.77 -2.16 11.55
N TRP A 66 0.50 -2.49 11.27
CA TRP A 66 1.62 -1.57 11.50
C TRP A 66 1.53 -0.30 10.65
N TYR A 67 1.28 -0.42 9.34
CA TYR A 67 1.16 0.73 8.46
C TYR A 67 -0.10 1.56 8.72
N THR A 68 -1.21 0.91 9.10
CA THR A 68 -2.42 1.62 9.53
C THR A 68 -2.16 2.43 10.79
N GLN A 69 -1.49 1.85 11.79
CA GLN A 69 -1.15 2.57 13.02
C GLN A 69 -0.23 3.77 12.73
N HIS A 70 0.80 3.58 11.91
CA HIS A 70 1.73 4.65 11.53
C HIS A 70 1.02 5.80 10.78
N LEU A 71 0.09 5.48 9.87
CA LEU A 71 -0.71 6.48 9.16
C LEU A 71 -1.63 7.27 10.11
N ILE A 72 -2.30 6.60 11.05
CA ILE A 72 -3.14 7.26 12.06
C ILE A 72 -2.29 8.24 12.88
N GLU A 73 -1.14 7.81 13.39
CA GLU A 73 -0.24 8.67 14.19
C GLU A 73 0.26 9.88 13.39
N HIS A 74 0.52 9.70 12.09
CA HIS A 74 0.92 10.79 11.19
C HIS A 74 -0.18 11.84 11.06
N LEU A 75 -1.42 11.41 10.82
CA LEU A 75 -2.58 12.29 10.63
C LEU A 75 -2.95 13.00 11.93
N GLU A 76 -3.00 12.31 13.07
CA GLU A 76 -3.26 12.93 14.38
C GLU A 76 -2.21 13.98 14.73
N LYS A 77 -0.94 13.76 14.37
CA LYS A 77 0.12 14.74 14.58
C LYS A 77 -0.05 15.96 13.67
N LYS A 78 -0.43 15.75 12.41
CA LYS A 78 -0.66 16.81 11.43
C LYS A 78 -1.83 17.70 11.88
N GLU A 79 -2.94 17.11 12.31
CA GLU A 79 -4.11 17.82 12.84
C GLU A 79 -3.74 18.70 14.05
N LYS A 80 -3.01 18.15 15.03
CA LYS A 80 -2.55 18.92 16.21
C LYS A 80 -1.70 20.14 15.82
N ILE A 81 -0.81 19.97 14.84
CA ILE A 81 0.03 21.08 14.35
C ILE A 81 -0.83 22.13 13.64
N GLU A 82 -1.81 21.71 12.85
CA GLU A 82 -2.73 22.64 12.17
C GLU A 82 -3.61 23.41 13.17
N GLU A 83 -4.06 22.76 14.25
CA GLU A 83 -4.79 23.40 15.35
C GLU A 83 -3.93 24.42 16.13
N GLU A 84 -2.66 24.11 16.39
CA GLU A 84 -1.73 25.02 17.10
C GLU A 84 -1.33 26.26 16.28
N ASN A 85 -1.44 26.20 14.95
CA ASN A 85 -1.05 27.28 14.04
C ASN A 85 -2.23 28.19 13.60
N ASN A 86 -3.46 27.84 13.96
CA ASN A 86 -4.68 28.62 13.66
C ASN A 86 -5.12 29.46 14.87
#